data_AF-A0A9D2PMY7-F1
#
_entry.id   AF-A0A9D2PMY7-F1
#
_cell.length_a   1.000
_cell.length_b   1.000
_cell.length_c   1.000
_cell.angle_alpha   90.00
_cell.angle_beta   90.00
_cell.angle_gamma   90.00
#
_symmetry.space_group_name_H-M   'P 1'
#
loop_
_entity.id
_entity.type
_entity.pdbx_description
1 polymer ?
#
loop_
_entity_poly.entity_id
_entity_poly.type
_entity_poly.pdbx_seq_one_letter_code
_entity_poly.pdbx_strand_id
1 'polypeptide(L)'
;MRNTYKYTQLYSGGTPEFIEGDVFRTIIPLTTVAVEKVGPLDTPQVPPQVTPQVKILEFCKIPHSKSEIMEYCGYKDRKNFVKKHLQPLLNSGQLQMTIPDKPKSKNQKYITVDTQ
;
A
#
# COMPACT_ATOMS: atom_id res chain seq x y z
N MET A 1 -18.00 25.57 -22.61
CA MET A 1 -17.25 24.48 -23.29
C MET A 1 -18.26 23.48 -23.87
N ARG A 2 -18.41 23.37 -25.20
CA ARG A 2 -19.48 22.54 -25.81
C ARG A 2 -19.18 21.04 -25.84
N ASN A 3 -17.91 20.66 -25.78
CA ASN A 3 -17.49 19.28 -26.01
C ASN A 3 -17.37 18.45 -24.72
N THR A 4 -17.27 19.07 -23.55
CA THR A 4 -16.94 18.38 -22.29
C THR A 4 -17.94 17.27 -21.95
N TYR A 5 -19.25 17.51 -22.11
CA TYR A 5 -20.27 16.48 -21.89
C TYR A 5 -20.07 15.23 -22.78
N LYS A 6 -19.78 15.43 -24.07
CA LYS A 6 -19.59 14.34 -25.03
C LYS A 6 -18.38 13.48 -24.70
N TYR A 7 -17.25 14.11 -24.37
CA TYR A 7 -16.01 13.38 -24.11
C TYR A 7 -15.94 12.81 -22.69
N THR A 8 -16.45 13.51 -21.66
CA THR A 8 -16.50 12.96 -20.29
C THR A 8 -17.38 11.72 -20.20
N GLN A 9 -18.52 11.71 -20.90
CA GLN A 9 -19.38 10.52 -20.97
C GLN A 9 -18.70 9.37 -21.73
N LEU A 10 -18.02 9.65 -22.85
CA LEU A 10 -17.41 8.63 -23.69
C LEU A 10 -16.19 7.95 -23.04
N TYR A 11 -15.36 8.71 -22.32
CA TYR A 11 -14.09 8.23 -21.79
C TYR A 11 -14.12 7.88 -20.30
N SER A 12 -15.00 8.49 -19.52
CA SER A 12 -15.04 8.32 -18.06
C SER A 12 -16.35 7.72 -17.54
N GLY A 13 -17.39 7.68 -18.39
CA GLY A 13 -18.73 7.17 -18.03
C GLY A 13 -19.51 8.05 -17.05
N GLY A 14 -18.96 9.22 -16.68
CA GLY A 14 -19.55 10.15 -15.73
C GLY A 14 -20.08 11.42 -16.38
N THR A 15 -20.76 12.24 -15.58
CA THR A 15 -21.24 13.58 -15.98
C THR A 15 -20.32 14.66 -15.41
N PRO A 16 -19.89 15.64 -16.20
CA PRO A 16 -19.07 16.74 -15.69
C PRO A 16 -19.89 17.71 -14.84
N GLU A 17 -19.33 18.17 -13.72
CA GLU A 17 -19.90 19.23 -12.90
C GLU A 17 -19.13 20.55 -13.06
N PHE A 18 -19.87 21.65 -13.16
CA PHE A 18 -19.35 23.00 -13.33
C PHE A 18 -19.75 23.86 -12.14
N ILE A 19 -18.78 24.48 -11.48
CA ILE A 19 -19.01 25.37 -10.33
C ILE A 19 -18.52 26.78 -10.73
N GLU A 20 -19.42 27.75 -10.72
CA GLU A 20 -19.09 29.17 -10.95
C GLU A 20 -18.71 29.87 -9.64
N GLY A 21 -17.52 30.48 -9.64
CA GLY A 21 -16.93 31.28 -8.56
C GLY A 21 -15.81 32.16 -9.15
N ASP A 22 -14.86 32.63 -8.34
CA ASP A 22 -13.72 33.46 -8.79
C ASP A 22 -12.77 32.73 -9.77
N VAL A 23 -12.86 31.40 -9.83
CA VAL A 23 -12.20 30.54 -10.82
C VAL A 23 -13.18 29.47 -11.28
N PHE A 24 -13.32 29.31 -12.59
CA PHE A 24 -14.15 28.27 -13.21
C PHE A 24 -13.53 26.87 -12.96
N ARG A 25 -14.23 25.99 -12.25
CA ARG A 25 -13.80 24.61 -11.95
C ARG A 25 -14.65 23.59 -12.70
N THR A 26 -14.01 22.60 -13.32
CA THR A 26 -14.66 21.48 -14.03
C THR A 26 -14.21 20.16 -13.41
N ILE A 27 -15.15 19.36 -12.91
CA ILE A 27 -14.88 18.06 -12.26
C ILE A 27 -15.31 16.94 -13.19
N ILE A 28 -14.37 16.07 -13.59
CA ILE A 28 -14.61 14.88 -14.43
C ILE A 28 -14.41 13.64 -13.54
N PRO A 29 -15.47 12.95 -13.11
CA PRO A 29 -15.32 11.75 -12.30
C PRO A 29 -14.79 10.61 -13.17
N LEU A 30 -13.60 10.08 -12.80
CA LEU A 30 -12.99 8.94 -13.46
C LEU A 30 -13.48 7.64 -12.81
N THR A 31 -14.08 6.75 -13.61
CA THR A 31 -14.37 5.38 -13.17
C THR A 31 -13.12 4.50 -13.32
N THR A 32 -12.98 3.50 -12.44
CA THR A 32 -11.76 2.68 -12.25
C THR A 32 -11.39 1.77 -13.42
N VAL A 33 -12.14 1.80 -14.52
CA VAL A 33 -12.02 0.82 -15.61
C VAL A 33 -10.94 1.21 -16.65
N ALA A 34 -10.46 2.45 -16.66
CA ALA A 34 -9.54 2.97 -17.68
C ALA A 34 -8.19 3.45 -17.12
N VAL A 35 -7.48 2.62 -16.35
CA VAL A 35 -6.08 2.87 -15.95
C VAL A 35 -5.14 1.89 -16.66
N GLU A 36 -5.05 1.99 -17.99
CA GLU A 36 -3.94 1.41 -18.75
C GLU A 36 -3.00 2.53 -19.23
N LYS A 37 -2.07 2.88 -18.32
CA LYS A 37 -0.71 3.46 -18.49
C LYS A 37 -0.44 4.47 -19.64
N VAL A 38 -0.23 5.76 -19.29
CA VAL A 38 0.84 6.63 -19.84
C VAL A 38 1.23 7.74 -18.83
N GLY A 39 2.52 7.81 -18.45
CA GLY A 39 3.24 9.06 -18.09
C GLY A 39 3.17 9.61 -16.64
N PRO A 40 4.23 10.32 -16.14
CA PRO A 40 4.43 10.63 -14.71
C PRO A 40 4.25 12.12 -14.35
N LEU A 41 3.55 12.46 -13.25
CA LEU A 41 3.94 13.53 -12.30
C LEU A 41 3.04 13.57 -11.03
N ASP A 42 3.69 13.49 -9.88
CA ASP A 42 3.39 14.05 -8.54
C ASP A 42 1.95 14.16 -8.01
N THR A 43 1.55 13.12 -7.29
CA THR A 43 0.93 13.18 -5.95
C THR A 43 0.82 11.73 -5.44
N PRO A 44 1.47 11.29 -4.35
CA PRO A 44 1.12 10.02 -3.76
C PRO A 44 -0.09 10.23 -2.84
N GLN A 45 -1.26 10.53 -3.43
CA GLN A 45 -2.49 10.04 -2.85
C GLN A 45 -2.41 8.52 -2.97
N VAL A 46 -1.96 7.91 -1.88
CA VAL A 46 -1.70 6.49 -1.70
C VAL A 46 -2.93 5.72 -2.25
N PRO A 47 -2.86 5.13 -3.47
CA PRO A 47 -3.73 3.99 -3.73
C PRO A 47 -3.38 2.95 -2.66
N PRO A 48 -4.22 1.96 -2.32
CA PRO A 48 -3.77 0.82 -1.53
C PRO A 48 -2.75 0.02 -2.36
N GLN A 49 -1.57 0.60 -2.57
CA GLN A 49 -0.31 -0.08 -2.72
C GLN A 49 -0.27 -0.91 -1.45
N VAL A 50 -0.69 -2.16 -1.57
CA VAL A 50 -0.47 -3.15 -0.52
C VAL A 50 1.04 -3.32 -0.51
N THR A 51 1.71 -2.39 0.16
CA THR A 51 3.15 -2.39 0.28
C THR A 51 3.49 -3.72 0.93
N PRO A 52 4.62 -4.35 0.57
CA PRO A 52 4.98 -5.65 1.12
C PRO A 52 4.96 -5.65 2.65
N GLN A 53 5.17 -4.48 3.29
CA GLN A 53 4.97 -4.27 4.71
C GLN A 53 3.54 -4.60 5.18
N VAL A 54 2.50 -4.10 4.51
CA VAL A 54 1.09 -4.35 4.88
C VAL A 54 0.75 -5.84 4.80
N LYS A 55 1.25 -6.55 3.78
CA LYS A 55 1.08 -8.02 3.67
C LYS A 55 1.75 -8.75 4.82
N ILE A 56 2.95 -8.32 5.21
CA ILE A 56 3.67 -8.89 6.35
C ILE A 56 2.89 -8.66 7.63
N LEU A 57 2.32 -7.46 7.82
CA LEU A 57 1.51 -7.14 9.00
C LEU A 57 0.24 -8.00 9.05
N GLU A 58 -0.51 -8.12 7.96
CA GLU A 58 -1.68 -9.01 7.91
C GLU A 58 -1.34 -10.46 8.22
N PHE A 59 -0.21 -10.95 7.70
CA PHE A 59 0.26 -12.30 7.96
C PHE A 59 0.72 -12.48 9.41
N CYS A 60 1.45 -11.51 9.97
CA CYS A 60 2.02 -11.58 11.32
C CYS A 60 1.00 -11.32 12.45
N LYS A 61 -0.31 -11.29 12.17
CA LYS A 61 -1.37 -11.36 13.21
C LYS A 61 -1.22 -12.59 14.09
N ILE A 62 -0.73 -13.68 13.50
CA ILE A 62 -0.35 -14.91 14.19
C ILE A 62 1.18 -14.94 14.32
N PRO A 63 1.75 -15.44 15.44
CA PRO A 63 3.19 -15.56 15.60
C PRO A 63 3.78 -16.49 14.54
N HIS A 64 4.43 -15.89 13.55
CA HIS A 64 5.07 -16.59 12.45
C HIS A 64 6.58 -16.53 12.53
N SER A 65 7.21 -17.59 12.02
CA SER A 65 8.65 -17.61 11.86
C SER A 65 9.06 -16.76 10.65
N LYS A 66 10.27 -16.22 10.69
CA LYS A 66 10.83 -15.47 9.56
C LYS A 66 10.80 -16.25 8.23
N SER A 67 10.96 -17.57 8.27
CA SER A 67 10.96 -18.40 7.06
C SER A 67 9.58 -18.43 6.42
N GLU A 68 8.53 -18.59 7.22
CA GLU A 68 7.14 -18.56 6.75
C GLU A 68 6.78 -17.21 6.14
N ILE A 69 7.18 -16.11 6.80
CA ILE A 69 6.92 -14.75 6.30
C ILE A 69 7.61 -14.53 4.95
N MET A 70 8.84 -15.03 4.79
CA MET A 70 9.57 -14.94 3.51
C MET A 70 8.88 -15.73 2.39
N GLU A 71 8.40 -16.93 2.69
CA GLU A 71 7.70 -17.78 1.74
C GLU A 71 6.37 -17.16 1.31
N TYR A 72 5.58 -16.67 2.27
CA TYR A 72 4.34 -15.95 2.02
C TYR A 72 4.54 -14.71 1.15
N CYS A 73 5.62 -13.96 1.39
CA CYS A 73 5.93 -12.77 0.63
C CYS A 73 6.72 -13.03 -0.67
N GLY A 74 7.14 -14.28 -0.94
CA GLY A 74 7.90 -14.65 -2.14
C GLY A 74 9.36 -14.14 -2.16
N TYR A 75 9.96 -13.85 -1.00
CA TYR A 75 11.34 -13.37 -0.94
C TYR A 75 12.34 -14.53 -0.83
N LYS A 76 13.33 -14.56 -1.73
CA LYS A 76 14.45 -15.51 -1.68
C LYS A 76 15.56 -15.05 -0.74
N ASP A 77 15.77 -13.73 -0.63
CA ASP A 77 16.91 -13.17 0.09
C ASP A 77 16.65 -12.88 1.56
N ARG A 78 17.20 -13.75 2.41
CA ARG A 78 17.04 -13.69 3.87
C ARG A 78 17.55 -12.39 4.51
N LYS A 79 18.70 -11.87 4.07
CA LYS A 79 19.33 -10.66 4.63
C LYS A 79 18.62 -9.39 4.17
N ASN A 80 18.32 -9.32 2.88
CA ASN A 80 17.66 -8.17 2.25
C ASN A 80 16.25 -7.99 2.83
N PHE A 81 15.53 -9.10 2.99
CA PHE A 81 14.21 -9.11 3.60
C PHE A 81 14.19 -8.48 5.00
N VAL A 82 15.08 -8.90 5.91
CA VAL A 82 15.05 -8.31 7.26
C VAL A 82 15.50 -6.86 7.26
N LYS A 83 16.46 -6.45 6.42
CA LYS A 83 16.91 -5.06 6.39
C LYS A 83 15.86 -4.11 5.80
N LYS A 84 15.18 -4.51 4.72
CA LYS A 84 14.24 -3.66 3.99
C LYS A 84 12.81 -3.71 4.52
N HIS A 85 12.39 -4.84 5.11
CA HIS A 85 11.00 -5.04 5.51
C HIS A 85 10.87 -5.27 7.02
N LEU A 86 11.63 -6.21 7.59
CA LEU A 86 11.44 -6.57 9.00
C LEU A 86 11.97 -5.52 10.00
N GLN A 87 13.18 -4.99 9.78
CA GLN A 87 13.79 -3.95 10.61
C GLN A 87 12.96 -2.67 10.67
N PRO A 88 12.48 -2.09 9.55
CA PRO A 88 11.64 -0.91 9.65
C PRO A 88 10.34 -1.17 10.40
N LEU A 89 9.76 -2.38 10.28
CA LEU A 89 8.54 -2.76 11.03
C LEU A 89 8.80 -2.95 12.53
N LEU A 90 9.97 -3.48 12.91
CA LEU A 90 10.39 -3.58 14.30
C LEU A 90 10.70 -2.20 14.89
N ASN A 91 11.37 -1.33 14.12
CA ASN A 91 11.72 0.02 14.54
C ASN A 91 10.50 0.94 14.63
N SER A 92 9.50 0.75 13.77
CA SER A 92 8.24 1.48 13.83
C SER A 92 7.28 0.98 14.91
N GLY A 93 7.63 -0.10 15.63
CA GLY A 93 6.81 -0.68 16.69
C GLY A 93 5.60 -1.47 16.19
N GLN A 94 5.43 -1.63 14.87
CA GLN A 94 4.30 -2.38 14.30
C GLN A 94 4.48 -3.90 14.42
N LEU A 95 5.72 -4.35 14.61
CA LEU A 95 6.09 -5.75 14.79
C LEU A 95 6.88 -5.91 16.08
N GLN A 96 6.66 -7.02 16.80
CA GLN A 96 7.40 -7.36 18.00
C GLN A 96 7.91 -8.80 17.96
N MET A 97 9.06 -8.99 18.60
CA MET A 97 9.69 -10.28 18.81
C MET A 97 9.07 -10.99 20.02
N THR A 98 8.70 -12.26 19.87
CA THR A 98 8.14 -13.05 20.98
C THR A 98 9.17 -13.40 22.05
N ILE A 99 10.45 -13.49 21.70
CA ILE A 99 11.56 -13.76 22.63
C ILE A 99 12.59 -12.63 22.49
N PRO A 100 12.41 -11.50 23.20
CA PRO A 100 13.34 -10.37 23.12
C PRO A 100 14.71 -10.69 23.74
N ASP A 101 14.77 -11.60 24.72
CA ASP A 101 16.01 -12.02 25.40
C ASP A 101 17.02 -12.71 24.45
N LYS A 102 16.51 -13.42 23.43
CA LYS A 102 17.35 -14.20 22.49
C LYS A 102 16.96 -13.90 21.04
N PRO A 103 17.35 -12.73 20.49
CA PRO A 103 16.96 -12.32 19.13
C PRO A 103 17.51 -13.24 18.03
N LYS A 104 18.59 -13.99 18.31
CA LYS A 104 19.17 -14.98 17.38
C LYS A 104 18.60 -16.40 17.56
N SER A 105 17.57 -16.58 18.38
CA SER A 105 16.95 -17.89 18.60
C SER A 105 16.38 -18.46 17.29
N LYS A 106 16.48 -19.78 17.11
CA LYS A 106 15.86 -20.48 15.98
C LYS A 106 14.33 -20.46 16.07
N ASN A 107 13.80 -20.41 17.29
CA ASN A 107 12.36 -20.38 17.57
C ASN A 107 11.81 -18.96 17.65
N GLN A 108 12.56 -17.97 17.12
CA GLN A 108 12.13 -16.59 17.09
C GLN A 108 10.91 -16.44 16.19
N LYS A 109 9.83 -15.91 16.75
CA LYS A 109 8.61 -15.56 16.03
C LYS A 109 8.36 -14.07 16.12
N TYR A 110 7.59 -13.57 15.17
CA TYR A 110 7.22 -12.17 15.06
C TYR A 110 5.71 -12.05 15.07
N ILE A 111 5.20 -11.10 15.84
CA ILE A 111 3.78 -10.76 15.94
C ILE A 111 3.57 -9.30 15.60
N THR A 112 2.44 -8.96 14.99
CA THR A 112 2.01 -7.57 14.88
C THR A 112 1.55 -7.05 16.23
N VAL A 113 1.95 -5.82 16.55
CA VAL A 113 1.40 -5.08 17.68
C VAL A 113 0.53 -4.00 17.07
N ASP A 114 -0.79 -4.23 17.08
CA ASP A 114 -1.76 -3.22 16.71
C ASP A 114 -1.72 -2.13 17.80
N THR A 115 -0.88 -1.14 17.57
CA THR A 115 -0.85 0.06 18.40
C THR A 115 -2.04 0.90 17.96
N GLN A 116 -3.13 0.85 18.73
CA GLN A 116 -4.28 1.74 18.59
C GLN A 116 -3.89 3.19 18.88
#